data_AF-A0A4Z1I446-F1
#
_entry.id   AF-A0A4Z1I446-F1
#
_cell.length_a   1.000
_cell.length_b   1.000
_cell.length_c   1.000
_cell.angle_alpha   90.00
_cell.angle_beta   90.00
_cell.angle_gamma   90.00
#
_symmetry.space_group_name_H-M   'P 1'
#
loop_
_entity.id
_entity.type
_entity.pdbx_description
1 polymer ?
#
loop_
_entity_poly.entity_id
_entity_poly.type
_entity_poly.pdbx_seq_one_letter_code
_entity_poly.pdbx_strand_id
1 'polypeptide(L)' 'MAPTPESAAFLAKKPTVPPTFDGVDYDDTARLNQAQDAIIREQWFKSMMARLVREELGKCYYKEGVNHLEKCGALRD' A
#
# COMPACT_ATOMS: atom_id res chain seq x y z
N MET A 1 17.66 0.82 9.17
CA MET A 1 17.20 2.19 8.84
C MET A 1 16.03 2.51 9.74
N ALA A 2 16.06 3.62 10.47
CA ALA A 2 14.88 4.10 11.17
C ALA A 2 13.86 4.64 10.14
N PRO A 3 12.54 4.49 10.37
CA PRO A 3 11.54 5.06 9.49
C PRO A 3 11.66 6.58 9.50
N THR A 4 11.49 7.20 8.34
CA THR A 4 11.46 8.65 8.20
C THR A 4 10.32 9.20 9.07
N PRO A 5 10.55 10.25 9.89
CA PRO A 5 9.50 10.81 10.71
C PRO A 5 8.34 11.33 9.84
N GLU A 6 7.11 10.97 10.21
CA GLU A 6 5.91 11.40 9.50
C GLU A 6 5.69 12.91 9.69
N SER A 7 5.32 13.63 8.62
CA SER A 7 5.09 15.07 8.68
C SER A 7 3.77 15.40 9.38
N ALA A 8 3.67 16.59 9.99
CA ALA A 8 2.44 17.06 10.64
C ALA A 8 1.22 17.04 9.69
N ALA A 9 1.43 17.37 8.41
CA ALA A 9 0.37 17.32 7.39
C ALA A 9 -0.10 15.89 7.10
N PHE A 10 0.79 14.90 7.16
CA PHE A 10 0.43 13.49 7.00
C PHE A 10 -0.40 13.00 8.19
N LEU A 11 0.06 13.31 9.41
CA LEU A 11 -0.65 12.95 10.65
C LEU A 11 -2.05 13.57 10.70
N ALA A 12 -2.20 14.83 10.28
CA ALA A 12 -3.50 15.51 10.25
C ALA A 12 -4.50 14.88 9.27
N LYS A 13 -4.02 14.25 8.19
CA LYS A 13 -4.88 13.62 7.16
C LYS A 13 -5.00 12.11 7.31
N LYS A 14 -4.35 11.50 8.29
CA LYS A 14 -4.36 10.04 8.46
C LYS A 14 -5.76 9.59 8.87
N PRO A 15 -6.37 8.60 8.18
CA PRO A 15 -7.68 8.09 8.59
C PRO A 15 -7.58 7.50 10.00
N THR A 16 -8.55 7.84 10.85
CA THR A 16 -8.67 7.35 12.24
C THR A 16 -9.55 6.11 12.35
N VAL A 17 -10.22 5.75 11.26
CA VAL A 17 -11.12 4.60 11.16
C VAL A 17 -10.44 3.46 10.38
N PRO A 18 -10.80 2.19 10.67
CA PRO A 18 -10.30 1.06 9.90
C PRO A 18 -10.75 1.13 8.44
N PRO A 19 -10.00 0.55 7.49
CA PRO A 19 -10.35 0.50 6.07
C PRO A 19 -11.42 -0.58 5.80
N THR A 20 -12.57 -0.47 6.46
CA THR A 20 -13.71 -1.41 6.34
C THR A 20 -15.02 -0.62 6.35
N PHE A 21 -16.05 -1.16 5.71
CA PHE A 21 -17.41 -0.65 5.86
C PHE A 21 -18.16 -1.32 7.02
N ASP A 22 -17.57 -2.33 7.66
CA ASP A 22 -18.17 -3.06 8.76
C ASP A 22 -18.41 -2.12 9.96
N GLY A 23 -19.67 -1.99 10.37
CA GLY A 23 -20.07 -1.14 11.50
C GLY A 23 -20.11 0.36 11.20
N VAL A 24 -20.06 0.77 9.93
CA VAL A 24 -20.25 2.18 9.53
C VAL A 24 -21.75 2.49 9.49
N ASP A 25 -22.13 3.59 10.13
CA ASP A 25 -23.46 4.18 9.98
C ASP A 25 -23.55 4.89 8.62
N TYR A 26 -24.44 4.43 7.75
CA TYR A 26 -24.61 4.95 6.39
C TYR A 26 -25.39 6.26 6.35
N ASP A 27 -26.13 6.59 7.41
CA ASP A 27 -26.87 7.86 7.51
C ASP A 27 -25.94 9.02 7.95
N ASP A 28 -24.78 8.70 8.56
CA ASP A 28 -23.72 9.66 8.87
C ASP A 28 -22.73 9.80 7.68
N THR A 29 -23.02 10.77 6.81
CA THR A 29 -22.18 11.08 5.64
C THR A 29 -20.72 11.37 5.98
N ALA A 30 -20.41 11.94 7.14
CA ALA A 30 -19.04 12.23 7.53
C ALA A 30 -18.28 10.95 7.87
N ARG A 31 -18.92 10.02 8.60
CA ARG A 31 -18.35 8.70 8.92
C ARG A 31 -18.19 7.83 7.69
N LEU A 32 -19.19 7.83 6.80
CA LEU A 32 -19.13 7.14 5.52
C LEU A 32 -17.92 7.60 4.69
N ASN A 33 -17.73 8.92 4.57
CA ASN A 33 -16.61 9.49 3.81
C ASN A 33 -15.24 9.10 4.40
N GLN A 34 -15.11 9.07 5.73
CA GLN A 34 -13.87 8.63 6.38
C GLN A 34 -13.54 7.16 6.09
N ALA A 35 -14.54 6.28 6.10
CA ALA A 35 -14.36 4.86 5.79
C ALA A 35 -13.97 4.65 4.31
N GLN A 36 -14.60 5.37 3.39
CA GLN A 36 -14.24 5.37 1.96
C GLN A 36 -12.77 5.80 1.77
N ASP A 37 -12.37 6.89 2.41
CA ASP A 37 -10.99 7.41 2.36
C ASP A 37 -9.97 6.39 2.87
N ALA A 38 -10.28 5.71 3.98
CA ALA A 38 -9.41 4.67 4.54
C ALA A 38 -9.24 3.50 3.58
N ILE A 39 -10.35 3.03 2.99
CA ILE A 39 -10.35 1.91 2.03
C ILE A 39 -9.56 2.26 0.77
N ILE A 40 -9.81 3.43 0.19
CA ILE A 40 -9.13 3.87 -1.04
C ILE A 40 -7.63 3.98 -0.79
N ARG A 41 -7.20 4.52 0.36
CA ARG A 41 -5.78 4.61 0.70
C ARG A 41 -5.12 3.24 0.84
N GLU A 42 -5.79 2.28 1.48
CA GLU A 42 -5.29 0.91 1.61
C GLU A 42 -5.14 0.23 0.24
N GLN A 43 -6.11 0.43 -0.66
CA GLN A 43 -6.04 -0.07 -2.04
C GLN A 43 -4.88 0.56 -2.83
N TRP A 44 -4.67 1.87 -2.67
CA TRP A 44 -3.54 2.58 -3.25
C TRP A 44 -2.21 2.10 -2.67
N PHE A 45 -2.13 1.86 -1.37
CA PHE A 45 -0.95 1.31 -0.71
C PHE A 45 -0.57 -0.05 -1.31
N LYS A 46 -1.52 -0.99 -1.40
CA LYS A 46 -1.29 -2.30 -2.03
C LYS A 46 -0.83 -2.18 -3.48
N SER A 47 -1.43 -1.26 -4.24
CA SER A 47 -1.05 -0.99 -5.63
C SER A 47 0.38 -0.44 -5.74
N MET A 48 0.78 0.45 -4.83
CA MET A 48 2.13 1.01 -4.78
C MET A 48 3.17 -0.03 -4.34
N MET A 49 2.85 -0.84 -3.33
CA MET A 49 3.70 -1.96 -2.91
C MET A 49 3.94 -2.93 -4.06
N ALA A 50 2.90 -3.30 -4.80
CA ALA A 50 3.04 -4.15 -5.99
C ALA A 50 3.87 -3.48 -7.10
N ARG A 51 3.82 -2.15 -7.22
CA ARG A 51 4.66 -1.40 -8.17
C ARG A 51 6.15 -1.49 -7.80
N LEU A 52 6.48 -1.32 -6.52
CA LEU A 52 7.85 -1.45 -6.02
C LEU A 52 8.39 -2.87 -6.25
N VAL A 53 7.59 -3.90 -5.94
CA VAL A 53 7.98 -5.30 -6.18
C VAL A 53 8.22 -5.55 -7.67
N ARG A 54 7.36 -5.03 -8.56
CA ARG A 54 7.57 -5.13 -10.02
C ARG A 54 8.85 -4.44 -10.48
N GLU A 55 9.17 -3.26 -9.95
CA GLU A 55 10.41 -2.54 -10.27
C GLU A 55 11.65 -3.34 -9.83
N GLU A 56 11.65 -3.88 -8.61
CA GLU A 56 12.74 -4.73 -8.12
C GLU A 56 12.84 -6.06 -8.89
N LEU A 57 11.71 -6.67 -9.25
CA LEU A 57 11.68 -7.88 -10.07
C LEU A 57 12.28 -7.62 -11.46
N GLY A 58 11.97 -6.46 -12.06
CA GLY A 58 12.59 -6.02 -13.31
C GLY A 58 14.11 -5.89 -13.18
N LYS A 59 14.61 -5.27 -12.11
CA LYS A 59 16.06 -5.18 -11.84
C LYS A 59 16.70 -6.55 -11.68
N CYS A 60 16.06 -7.46 -10.95
CA CYS A 60 16.54 -8.83 -10.79
C CYS A 60 16.61 -9.56 -12.12
N TYR A 61 15.58 -9.45 -12.95
CA TYR A 61 15.56 -10.03 -14.29
C TYR A 61 16.72 -9.53 -15.16
N TYR A 62 16.95 -8.21 -15.18
CA TYR A 62 18.06 -7.62 -15.93
C TYR A 62 19.44 -8.09 -15.44
N LYS A 63 19.59 -8.32 -14.13
CA LYS A 63 20.87 -8.73 -13.52
C LYS A 63 21.16 -10.22 -13.69
N GLU A 64 20.16 -11.08 -13.48
CA GLU A 64 20.32 -12.54 -13.41
C GLU A 64 20.13 -13.22 -14.78
N GLY A 65 19.51 -12.54 -15.75
CA GLY A 65 19.33 -13.04 -17.11
C GLY A 65 18.60 -14.39 -17.12
N VAL A 66 19.17 -15.40 -17.76
CA VAL A 66 18.58 -16.75 -17.85
C VAL A 66 18.36 -17.43 -16.50
N ASN A 67 19.02 -16.97 -15.42
CA ASN A 67 18.89 -17.55 -14.08
C ASN A 67 17.75 -16.92 -13.25
N HIS A 68 16.96 -16.00 -13.83
CA HIS A 68 15.95 -15.24 -13.09
C HIS A 68 14.89 -16.14 -12.40
N LEU A 69 14.62 -17.35 -12.90
CA LEU A 69 13.66 -18.29 -12.30
C LEU A 69 14.13 -18.82 -10.94
N GLU A 70 15.44 -19.03 -10.77
CA GLU A 70 16.01 -19.52 -9.51
C GLU A 70 16.29 -18.34 -8.56
N LYS A 71 16.79 -17.23 -9.10
CA LYS A 71 17.31 -16.11 -8.29
C LYS A 71 16.28 -15.05 -7.92
N CYS A 72 15.23 -14.87 -8.72
CA CYS A 72 14.22 -13.82 -8.48
C CYS A 72 12.93 -14.31 -7.80
N GLY A 73 12.82 -15.61 -7.44
CA GLY A 73 11.60 -16.21 -6.87
C GLY A 73 11.10 -15.50 -5.61
N ALA A 74 12.01 -15.03 -4.76
CA ALA A 74 11.67 -14.32 -3.52
C ALA A 74 10.89 -13.01 -3.71
N LEU A 75 10.93 -12.40 -4.90
CA LEU A 75 10.15 -11.19 -5.23
C LEU A 75 8.81 -11.52 -5.90
N ARG A 76 8.60 -12.78 -6.29
CA ARG A 76 7.41 -13.24 -7.01
C ARG A 76 6.36 -13.82 -6.07
N ASP A 77 6.80 -14.43 -4.97
CA ASP A 77 5.97 -15.11 -3.97
C ASP A 77 5.61 -14.16 -2.81
#